data_AF-A0A2P8QWB8-F1
#
_entry.id   AF-A0A2P8QWB8-F1
#
_cell.length_a   1.000
_cell.length_b   1.000
_cell.length_c   1.000
_cell.angle_alpha   90.00
_cell.angle_beta   90.00
_cell.angle_gamma   90.00
#
_symmetry.space_group_name_H-M   'P 1'
#
loop_
_entity.id
_entity.type
_entity.pdbx_description
1 polymer ?
#
loop_
_entity_poly.entity_id
_entity_poly.type
_entity_poly.pdbx_seq_one_letter_code
_entity_poly.pdbx_strand_id
1 'polypeptide(L)'
;MQLNSHKQHKTADRTHSDWLNKIYDNSLEQCQRNGWVKLRELPSTYSHDEALLLCQVGKDEWLAWVPDHGEAVLHADQFEVDGNW
;
A
#
# COMPACT_ATOMS: atom_id res chain seq x y z
N MET A 1 -54.59 -15.71 8.18
CA MET A 1 -54.20 -15.36 6.79
C MET A 1 -52.88 -14.63 6.88
N GLN A 2 -51.93 -15.09 6.06
CA GLN A 2 -50.52 -14.73 5.96
C GLN A 2 -50.25 -13.20 5.78
N LEU A 3 -49.05 -12.62 5.91
CA LEU A 3 -47.68 -13.16 5.75
C LEU A 3 -46.61 -12.26 6.43
N ASN A 4 -45.50 -12.91 6.69
CA ASN A 4 -44.27 -12.55 7.41
C ASN A 4 -43.41 -11.43 6.77
N SER A 5 -42.47 -10.91 7.58
CA SER A 5 -41.04 -10.66 7.26
C SER A 5 -40.68 -9.73 6.08
N HIS A 6 -39.72 -8.80 6.17
CA HIS A 6 -38.34 -8.99 6.62
C HIS A 6 -37.73 -7.64 7.07
N LYS A 7 -37.16 -7.63 8.27
CA LYS A 7 -36.20 -6.60 8.69
C LYS A 7 -34.90 -6.89 7.93
N GLN A 8 -34.62 -6.13 6.86
CA GLN A 8 -33.34 -6.26 6.16
C GLN A 8 -32.24 -5.60 7.00
N HIS A 9 -31.66 -6.38 7.90
CA HIS A 9 -30.39 -6.05 8.53
C HIS A 9 -29.27 -6.33 7.52
N LYS A 10 -28.88 -5.32 6.73
CA LYS A 10 -27.65 -5.38 5.93
C LYS A 10 -26.45 -5.13 6.85
N THR A 11 -26.00 -6.17 7.54
CA THR A 11 -24.78 -6.18 8.35
C THR A 11 -23.88 -7.32 7.89
N ALA A 12 -23.30 -7.20 6.68
CA ALA A 12 -22.41 -8.24 6.15
C ALA A 12 -21.28 -7.71 5.24
N ASP A 13 -20.94 -6.42 5.25
CA ASP A 13 -19.90 -5.86 4.36
C ASP A 13 -18.83 -5.03 5.08
N ARG A 14 -19.09 -4.57 6.31
CA ARG A 14 -18.20 -3.61 7.00
C ARG A 14 -16.87 -4.24 7.45
N THR A 15 -16.87 -5.53 7.79
CA THR A 15 -15.73 -6.18 8.43
C THR A 15 -14.58 -6.51 7.48
N HIS A 16 -14.85 -6.80 6.20
CA HIS A 16 -13.82 -7.21 5.25
C HIS A 16 -12.96 -6.01 4.82
N SER A 17 -13.61 -4.91 4.45
CA SER A 17 -12.94 -3.69 4.00
C SER A 17 -12.14 -3.02 5.13
N ASP A 18 -12.68 -3.01 6.36
CA ASP A 18 -11.97 -2.51 7.54
C ASP A 18 -10.72 -3.37 7.84
N TRP A 19 -10.78 -4.69 7.64
CA TRP A 19 -9.66 -5.58 7.86
C TRP A 19 -8.56 -5.39 6.82
N LEU A 20 -8.91 -5.25 5.53
CA LEU A 20 -7.95 -4.94 4.48
C LEU A 20 -7.25 -3.60 4.75
N ASN A 21 -8.01 -2.52 5.00
CA ASN A 21 -7.45 -1.20 5.29
C ASN A 21 -6.47 -1.25 6.47
N LYS A 22 -6.81 -2.00 7.53
CA LYS A 22 -5.93 -2.18 8.67
C LYS A 22 -4.62 -2.87 8.29
N ILE A 23 -4.66 -3.88 7.42
CA ILE A 23 -3.44 -4.55 6.91
C ILE A 23 -2.61 -3.58 6.07
N TYR A 24 -3.25 -2.81 5.18
CA TYR A 24 -2.57 -1.77 4.39
C TYR A 24 -1.88 -0.73 5.27
N ASP A 25 -2.58 -0.19 6.28
CA ASP A 25 -2.00 0.79 7.22
C ASP A 25 -0.81 0.17 7.99
N ASN A 26 -0.92 -1.08 8.47
CA ASN A 26 0.20 -1.76 9.16
C ASN A 26 1.39 -2.05 8.23
N SER A 27 1.14 -2.27 6.93
CA SER A 27 2.20 -2.43 5.93
C SER A 27 2.93 -1.11 5.69
N LEU A 28 2.21 0.01 5.67
CA LEU A 28 2.79 1.35 5.55
C LEU A 28 3.54 1.79 6.80
N GLU A 29 3.12 1.34 7.99
CA GLU A 29 3.90 1.55 9.22
C GLU A 29 5.26 0.83 9.19
N GLN A 30 5.40 -0.25 8.42
CA GLN A 30 6.67 -0.93 8.21
C GLN A 30 7.58 -0.21 7.20
N CYS A 31 7.03 0.72 6.40
CA CYS A 31 7.84 1.60 5.56
C CYS A 31 8.61 2.58 6.46
N GLN A 32 9.88 2.28 6.69
CA GLN A 32 10.75 3.19 7.40
C GLN A 32 11.39 4.19 6.44
N ARG A 33 11.56 5.43 6.91
CA ARG A 33 12.46 6.39 6.27
C ARG A 33 13.84 5.76 6.14
N ASN A 34 14.44 5.87 4.96
CA ASN A 34 15.69 5.24 4.54
C ASN A 34 15.61 3.71 4.40
N GLY A 35 14.41 3.14 4.28
CA GLY A 35 14.21 1.74 3.93
C GLY A 35 14.30 1.54 2.42
N TRP A 36 15.03 0.52 1.98
CA TRP A 36 14.98 0.06 0.60
C TRP A 36 13.73 -0.79 0.39
N VAL A 37 13.00 -0.48 -0.67
CA VAL A 37 11.80 -1.21 -1.07
C VAL A 37 11.95 -1.70 -2.49
N LYS A 38 11.27 -2.79 -2.80
CA LYS A 38 11.26 -3.38 -4.13
C LYS A 38 10.08 -2.86 -4.93
N LEU A 39 10.35 -2.22 -6.06
CA LEU A 39 9.33 -1.75 -7.00
C LEU A 39 8.67 -2.95 -7.69
N ARG A 40 7.34 -2.99 -7.69
CA ARG A 40 6.56 -3.98 -8.44
C ARG A 40 6.56 -3.68 -9.93
N GLU A 41 6.62 -2.40 -10.29
CA GLU A 41 6.66 -1.93 -11.66
C GLU A 41 7.86 -1.01 -11.86
N LEU A 42 8.63 -1.27 -12.90
CA LEU A 42 9.81 -0.47 -13.24
C LEU A 42 9.39 0.82 -13.94
N PRO A 43 9.83 2.00 -13.48
CA PRO A 43 9.52 3.27 -14.16
C PRO A 43 10.19 3.38 -15.53
N SER A 44 11.26 2.61 -15.79
CA SER A 44 11.85 2.45 -17.12
C SER A 44 12.57 1.10 -17.25
N THR A 45 12.83 0.65 -18.48
CA THR A 45 13.56 -0.61 -18.76
C THR A 45 14.99 -0.64 -18.21
N TYR A 46 15.56 0.51 -17.87
CA TYR A 46 16.91 0.65 -17.34
C TYR A 46 16.95 0.97 -15.85
N SER A 47 15.78 1.16 -15.22
CA SER A 47 15.70 1.45 -13.79
C SER A 47 15.95 0.19 -12.97
N HIS A 48 16.52 0.37 -11.79
CA HIS A 48 16.57 -0.70 -10.81
C HIS A 48 15.16 -0.95 -10.24
N ASP A 49 14.90 -2.20 -9.85
CA ASP A 49 13.68 -2.63 -9.17
C ASP A 49 13.69 -2.30 -7.68
N GLU A 50 14.64 -1.48 -7.22
CA GLU A 50 14.77 -1.06 -5.83
C GLU A 50 14.71 0.46 -5.73
N ALA A 51 14.05 0.95 -4.68
CA ALA A 51 13.94 2.37 -4.38
C ALA A 51 14.19 2.62 -2.89
N LEU A 52 14.89 3.71 -2.57
CA LEU A 52 15.10 4.15 -1.21
C LEU A 52 13.97 5.09 -0.79
N LEU A 53 13.16 4.72 0.20
CA LEU A 53 12.13 5.59 0.75
C LEU A 53 12.77 6.77 1.51
N LEU A 54 12.51 8.00 1.05
CA LEU A 54 13.05 9.21 1.67
C LEU A 54 12.08 9.79 2.70
N CYS A 55 10.82 9.97 2.32
CA CYS A 55 9.79 10.45 3.23
C CYS A 55 8.38 10.13 2.72
N GLN A 56 7.45 9.96 3.66
CA GLN A 56 6.03 9.91 3.34
C GLN A 56 5.56 11.32 3.00
N VAL A 57 4.93 11.47 1.83
CA VAL A 57 4.40 12.75 1.34
C VAL A 57 2.86 12.79 1.35
N GLY A 58 2.22 11.63 1.36
CA GLY A 58 0.77 11.47 1.46
C GLY A 58 0.38 10.21 2.24
N LYS A 59 -0.91 9.90 2.32
CA LYS A 59 -1.37 8.71 3.07
C LYS A 59 -0.75 7.42 2.54
N ASP A 60 -0.83 7.26 1.22
CA ASP A 60 -0.35 6.08 0.50
C ASP A 60 0.78 6.46 -0.47
N GLU A 61 1.37 7.65 -0.31
CA GLU A 61 2.37 8.20 -1.23
C GLU A 61 3.70 8.45 -0.52
N TRP A 62 4.77 7.99 -1.13
CA TRP A 62 6.13 8.11 -0.64
C TRP A 62 7.04 8.72 -1.67
N LEU A 63 7.83 9.71 -1.25
CA LEU A 63 8.97 10.16 -2.01
C LEU A 63 10.09 9.13 -1.85
N ALA A 64 10.57 8.61 -2.98
CA ALA A 64 11.63 7.63 -3.03
C ALA A 64 12.71 8.05 -4.03
N TRP A 65 13.92 7.52 -3.84
CA TRP A 65 15.01 7.65 -4.79
C TRP A 65 15.26 6.30 -5.47
N VAL A 66 15.19 6.28 -6.79
CA VAL A 66 15.42 5.10 -7.63
C VAL A 66 16.79 5.26 -8.31
N PRO A 67 17.72 4.29 -8.16
CA PRO A 67 18.96 4.30 -8.91
C PRO A 67 18.71 4.41 -10.42
N ASP A 68 19.52 5.23 -11.09
CA ASP A 68 19.44 5.51 -12.55
C ASP A 68 18.17 6.24 -13.03
N HIS A 69 17.27 6.62 -12.11
CA HIS A 69 16.06 7.41 -12.43
C HIS A 69 15.96 8.70 -11.60
N GLY A 70 16.44 8.70 -10.36
CA GLY A 70 16.37 9.85 -9.46
C GLY A 70 15.16 9.81 -8.53
N GLU A 71 14.65 10.98 -8.15
CA GLU A 71 13.51 11.11 -7.23
C GLU A 71 12.19 10.78 -7.94
N ALA A 72 11.37 9.93 -7.32
CA ALA A 72 10.05 9.55 -7.80
C ALA A 72 9.05 9.50 -6.64
N VAL A 73 7.80 9.84 -6.93
CA VAL A 73 6.69 9.62 -5.99
C VAL A 73 6.09 8.26 -6.30
N LEU A 74 6.04 7.39 -5.29
CA LEU A 74 5.53 6.04 -5.38
C LEU A 74 4.28 5.88 -4.54
N HIS A 75 3.28 5.19 -5.08
CA HIS A 75 2.14 4.72 -4.31
C HIS A 75 2.51 3.44 -3.54
N ALA A 76 1.90 3.22 -2.38
CA ALA A 76 2.09 2.04 -1.53
C ALA A 76 1.92 0.71 -2.30
N ASP A 77 1.04 0.69 -3.29
CA ASP A 77 0.78 -0.49 -4.13
C ASP A 77 1.87 -0.76 -5.19
N GLN A 78 2.75 0.21 -5.45
CA GLN A 78 3.80 0.12 -6.46
C GLN A 78 5.09 -0.50 -5.93
N PHE A 79 5.19 -0.76 -4.62
CA PHE A 79 6.37 -1.33 -4.02
C PHE A 79 6.03 -2.28 -2.87
N GLU A 80 7.03 -3.05 -2.45
CA GLU A 80 6.97 -3.95 -1.31
C GLU A 80 8.18 -3.70 -0.40
N VAL A 81 7.94 -3.62 0.91
CA VAL A 81 9.02 -3.58 1.89
C VAL A 81 9.57 -5.00 1.99
N ASP A 82 10.84 -5.20 1.60
CA ASP A 82 11.49 -6.49 1.71
C ASP A 82 11.53 -6.86 3.20
N GLY A 83 10.69 -7.82 3.61
CA GLY A 83 10.43 -8.16 5.00
C GLY A 83 11.57 -8.94 5.68
N ASN A 84 12.80 -8.82 5.18
CA ASN A 84 13.94 -9.64 5.58
C ASN A 84 15.09 -8.75 6.08
N TRP A 85 14.95 -8.21 7.29
CA TRP A 85 16.06 -7.62 8.05
C TRP A 85 16.42 -8.47 9.26
#